data_AF-A0A1A8IX20-F1
#
_entry.id   AF-A0A1A8IX20-F1
#
_cell.length_a   1.000
_cell.length_b   1.000
_cell.length_c   1.000
_cell.angle_alpha   90.00
_cell.angle_beta   90.00
_cell.angle_gamma   90.00
#
_symmetry.space_group_name_H-M   'P 1'
#
loop_
_entity.id
_entity.type
_entity.pdbx_description
1 polymer ?
#
loop_
_entity_poly.entity_id
_entity_poly.type
_entity_poly.pdbx_seq_one_letter_code
_entity_poly.pdbx_strand_id
1 'polypeptide(L)'
;IHRGMVIYICFFKGATDDVLPKMVSTLLNLRLCESTSGKMVSVSELPGSLLIVPQATLGGRNKGRAMQYHNNINKEEGLRLYSKFVSLCEKELVAAAASATSGAEVTVKHGTYGNRQVLQLDTNGPYTHLMDF
;
A
#
# COMPACT_ATOMS: atom_id res chain seq x y z
N ILE A 1 -6.39 8.92 7.12
CA ILE A 1 -6.94 7.73 7.82
C ILE A 1 -6.62 7.85 9.29
N HIS A 2 -7.22 7.03 10.16
CA HIS A 2 -6.76 6.89 11.54
C HIS A 2 -5.58 5.89 11.60
N ARG A 3 -5.42 5.16 12.70
CA ARG A 3 -4.35 4.17 12.88
C ARG A 3 -4.37 3.10 11.79
N GLY A 4 -3.20 2.78 11.26
CA GLY A 4 -3.08 1.76 10.23
C GLY A 4 -1.77 1.85 9.45
N MET A 5 -1.80 1.45 8.18
CA MET A 5 -0.63 1.35 7.32
C MET A 5 -0.77 2.22 6.07
N VAL A 6 0.32 2.89 5.70
CA VAL A 6 0.43 3.63 4.43
C VAL A 6 1.24 2.79 3.45
N ILE A 7 0.68 2.53 2.27
CA ILE A 7 1.36 1.79 1.20
C ILE A 7 1.67 2.77 0.07
N TYR A 8 2.96 3.05 -0.15
CA TYR A 8 3.41 3.70 -1.38
C TYR A 8 3.70 2.64 -2.43
N ILE A 9 3.07 2.73 -3.60
CA ILE A 9 3.18 1.69 -4.63
C ILE A 9 3.69 2.24 -5.97
N CYS A 10 4.58 1.47 -6.59
CA CYS A 10 5.11 1.71 -7.93
C CYS A 10 5.10 0.40 -8.72
N PHE A 11 4.67 0.47 -9.98
CA PHE A 11 4.69 -0.68 -10.89
C PHE A 11 5.76 -0.48 -11.96
N PHE A 12 6.45 -1.57 -12.29
CA PHE A 12 7.47 -1.59 -13.34
C PHE A 12 6.93 -2.23 -14.63
N LYS A 13 7.64 -1.99 -15.73
CA LYS A 13 7.39 -2.66 -17.01
C LYS A 13 7.40 -4.18 -16.81
N GLY A 14 6.42 -4.85 -17.39
CA GLY A 14 6.26 -6.31 -17.28
C GLY A 14 5.44 -6.76 -16.07
N ALA A 15 5.06 -5.87 -15.15
CA ALA A 15 4.09 -6.21 -14.11
C ALA A 15 2.74 -6.57 -14.75
N THR A 16 2.16 -7.70 -14.33
CA THR A 16 0.85 -8.19 -14.78
C THR A 16 -0.13 -8.28 -13.61
N ASP A 17 -1.38 -8.64 -13.88
CA ASP A 17 -2.37 -8.85 -12.81
C ASP A 17 -2.02 -10.00 -11.87
N ASP A 18 -1.20 -10.96 -12.33
CA ASP A 18 -0.90 -12.20 -11.60
C ASP A 18 -0.15 -11.96 -10.30
N VAL A 19 0.59 -10.85 -10.20
CA VAL A 19 1.35 -10.50 -8.99
C VAL A 19 0.46 -9.90 -7.90
N LEU A 20 -0.69 -9.31 -8.26
CA LEU A 20 -1.52 -8.53 -7.35
C LEU A 20 -2.08 -9.35 -6.17
N PRO A 21 -2.63 -10.57 -6.36
CA PRO A 21 -3.13 -11.37 -5.23
C PRO A 21 -2.03 -11.68 -4.21
N LYS A 22 -0.83 -12.04 -4.68
CA LYS A 22 0.32 -12.30 -3.81
C LYS A 22 0.77 -11.03 -3.09
N MET A 23 0.86 -9.90 -3.79
CA MET A 23 1.19 -8.60 -3.20
C MET A 23 0.24 -8.23 -2.07
N VAL A 24 -1.08 -8.25 -2.33
CA VAL A 24 -2.10 -7.89 -1.35
C VAL A 24 -2.05 -8.84 -0.15
N SER A 25 -2.05 -10.15 -0.39
CA SER A 25 -1.96 -11.14 0.69
C SER A 25 -0.70 -10.95 1.55
N THR A 26 0.43 -10.61 0.94
CA THR A 26 1.69 -10.39 1.66
C THR A 26 1.59 -9.14 2.52
N LEU A 27 1.24 -8.00 1.92
CA LEU A 27 1.19 -6.70 2.59
C LEU A 27 0.18 -6.66 3.75
N LEU A 28 -0.98 -7.29 3.59
CA LEU A 28 -2.03 -7.27 4.63
C LEU A 28 -1.75 -8.22 5.81
N ASN A 29 -0.85 -9.20 5.65
CA ASN A 29 -0.54 -10.21 6.66
C ASN A 29 0.86 -10.07 7.27
N LEU A 30 1.70 -9.17 6.75
CA LEU A 30 2.99 -8.84 7.35
C LEU A 30 2.81 -8.16 8.70
N ARG A 31 3.57 -8.62 9.69
CA ARG A 31 3.51 -8.13 11.07
C ARG A 31 4.31 -6.85 11.27
N LEU A 32 3.81 -5.75 10.73
CA LEU A 32 4.46 -4.44 10.75
C LEU A 32 3.77 -3.43 11.66
N CYS A 33 2.63 -3.78 12.27
CA CYS A 33 1.89 -2.88 13.14
C CYS A 33 2.06 -3.29 14.60
N GLU A 34 2.49 -2.35 15.45
CA GLU A 34 2.57 -2.58 16.88
C GLU A 34 1.15 -2.53 17.49
N SER A 35 0.75 -3.57 18.23
CA SER A 35 -0.51 -3.63 18.98
C SER A 35 -0.41 -2.92 20.33
N THR A 36 -1.53 -2.80 21.07
CA THR A 36 -1.53 -2.15 22.40
C THR A 36 -0.67 -2.89 23.44
N SER A 37 -0.34 -4.16 23.23
CA SER A 37 0.56 -4.93 24.09
C SER A 37 2.04 -4.84 23.68
N GLY A 38 2.37 -4.04 22.66
CA GLY A 38 3.73 -3.96 22.09
C GLY A 38 4.08 -5.12 21.13
N LYS A 39 3.18 -6.09 20.95
CA LYS A 39 3.39 -7.19 19.98
C LYS A 39 3.19 -6.68 18.55
N MET A 40 4.11 -7.05 17.66
CA MET A 40 3.95 -6.85 16.22
C MET A 40 2.90 -7.80 15.64
N VAL A 41 1.91 -7.23 14.97
CA VAL A 41 0.77 -7.91 14.33
C VAL A 41 0.58 -7.35 12.93
N SER A 42 -0.19 -8.05 12.10
CA SER A 42 -0.53 -7.53 10.78
C SER A 42 -1.56 -6.39 10.86
N VAL A 43 -1.69 -5.62 9.78
CA VAL A 43 -2.73 -4.59 9.71
C VAL A 43 -4.14 -5.21 9.81
N SER A 44 -4.31 -6.43 9.31
CA SER A 44 -5.57 -7.18 9.39
C SER A 44 -5.85 -7.70 10.80
N GLU A 45 -4.81 -8.18 11.50
CA GLU A 45 -4.89 -8.58 12.91
C GLU A 45 -5.09 -7.37 13.86
N LEU A 46 -4.69 -6.16 13.44
CA LEU A 46 -4.82 -4.90 14.21
C LEU A 46 -6.18 -4.21 14.09
N PRO A 47 -7.08 -4.70 13.22
CA PRO A 47 -8.03 -3.88 12.45
C PRO A 47 -7.59 -2.46 12.08
N GLY A 48 -6.40 -2.32 11.47
CA GLY A 48 -5.88 -1.03 11.02
C GLY A 48 -6.45 -0.59 9.67
N SER A 49 -6.63 0.71 9.47
CA SER A 49 -7.01 1.29 8.16
C SER A 49 -5.84 1.27 7.17
N LEU A 50 -6.13 1.38 5.87
CA LEU A 50 -5.10 1.50 4.82
C LEU A 50 -5.18 2.84 4.11
N LEU A 51 -4.01 3.42 3.82
CA LEU A 51 -3.87 4.53 2.88
C LEU A 51 -2.94 4.12 1.74
N ILE A 52 -3.47 4.01 0.53
CA ILE A 52 -2.71 3.58 -0.64
C ILE A 52 -2.36 4.80 -1.50
N VAL A 53 -1.06 5.10 -1.61
CA VAL A 53 -0.56 6.27 -2.33
C VAL A 53 0.16 5.81 -3.61
N PRO A 54 -0.31 6.21 -4.81
CA PRO A 54 0.42 5.92 -6.04
C PRO A 54 1.71 6.76 -6.05
N GLN A 55 2.86 6.10 -6.12
CA GLN A 55 4.18 6.73 -5.97
C GLN A 55 5.17 6.18 -7.01
N ALA A 56 4.95 6.53 -8.28
CA ALA A 56 5.80 6.10 -9.39
C ALA A 56 7.28 6.52 -9.25
N THR A 57 7.57 7.53 -8.42
CA THR A 57 8.94 8.01 -8.19
C THR A 57 9.83 7.00 -7.47
N LEU A 58 9.27 6.00 -6.79
CA LEU A 58 10.03 4.89 -6.21
C LEU A 58 10.85 4.11 -7.26
N GLY A 59 10.39 4.10 -8.51
CA GLY A 59 11.10 3.48 -9.62
C GLY A 59 12.27 4.28 -10.19
N GLY A 60 12.55 5.45 -9.63
CA GLY A 60 13.61 6.33 -10.09
C GLY A 60 15.00 5.73 -9.89
N ARG A 61 15.87 5.93 -10.88
CA ARG A 61 17.31 5.64 -10.83
C ARG A 61 18.11 6.92 -11.06
N ASN A 62 19.24 7.07 -10.38
CA ASN A 62 20.10 8.23 -10.56
C ASN A 62 20.81 8.18 -11.92
N LYS A 63 20.90 9.34 -12.60
CA LYS A 63 21.79 9.55 -13.75
C LYS A 63 22.37 10.96 -13.67
N GLY A 64 23.64 11.04 -13.28
CA GLY A 64 24.28 12.33 -13.02
C GLY A 64 23.52 13.11 -11.95
N ARG A 65 22.99 14.28 -12.31
CA ARG A 65 22.22 15.17 -11.43
C ARG A 65 20.69 15.05 -11.60
N ALA A 66 20.22 14.02 -12.31
CA ALA A 66 18.80 13.81 -12.58
C ALA A 66 18.35 12.39 -12.18
N MET A 67 17.04 12.20 -12.05
CA MET A 67 16.40 10.89 -11.89
C MET A 67 15.82 10.43 -13.23
N GLN A 68 15.94 9.13 -13.53
CA GLN A 68 15.34 8.49 -14.69
C GLN A 68 14.35 7.41 -14.27
N TYR A 69 13.30 7.25 -15.08
CA TYR A 69 12.17 6.36 -14.79
C TYR A 69 11.93 5.34 -15.91
N HIS A 70 13.00 4.91 -16.59
CA HIS A 70 12.91 4.06 -17.78
C HIS A 70 12.24 2.70 -17.52
N ASN A 71 12.26 2.22 -16.27
CA ASN A 71 11.68 0.93 -15.90
C ASN A 71 10.23 1.04 -15.43
N ASN A 72 9.71 2.25 -15.23
CA ASN A 72 8.33 2.43 -14.80
C ASN A 72 7.37 1.95 -15.88
N ILE A 73 6.26 1.37 -15.42
CA ILE A 73 5.15 1.01 -16.30
C ILE A 73 4.58 2.25 -16.99
N ASN A 74 3.92 2.07 -18.14
CA ASN A 74 3.22 3.17 -18.82
C ASN A 74 2.00 3.64 -17.99
N LYS A 75 1.47 4.82 -18.30
CA LYS A 75 0.46 5.49 -17.48
C LYS A 75 -0.85 4.71 -17.44
N GLU A 76 -1.31 4.23 -18.58
CA GLU A 76 -2.59 3.55 -18.77
C GLU A 76 -2.60 2.21 -18.02
N GLU A 77 -1.53 1.43 -18.19
CA GLU A 77 -1.39 0.13 -17.54
C GLU A 77 -1.13 0.28 -16.04
N GLY A 78 -0.35 1.28 -15.64
CA GLY A 78 -0.14 1.60 -14.22
C GLY A 78 -1.42 2.01 -13.52
N LEU A 79 -2.29 2.79 -14.17
CA LEU A 79 -3.62 3.10 -13.64
C LEU A 79 -4.47 1.84 -13.48
N ARG A 80 -4.46 0.96 -14.50
CA ARG A 80 -5.21 -0.29 -14.50
C ARG A 80 -4.79 -1.21 -13.34
N LEU A 81 -3.49 -1.42 -13.14
CA LEU A 81 -2.96 -2.21 -12.04
C LEU A 81 -3.22 -1.55 -10.69
N TYR A 82 -3.06 -0.23 -10.59
CA TYR A 82 -3.35 0.52 -9.35
C TYR A 82 -4.80 0.38 -8.92
N SER A 83 -5.75 0.57 -9.83
CA SER A 83 -7.19 0.42 -9.54
C SER A 83 -7.53 -1.01 -9.09
N LYS A 84 -6.96 -2.03 -9.75
CA LYS A 84 -7.15 -3.43 -9.34
C LYS A 84 -6.52 -3.73 -7.97
N PHE A 85 -5.32 -3.22 -7.71
CA PHE A 85 -4.64 -3.35 -6.42
C PHE A 85 -5.48 -2.76 -5.28
N VAL A 86 -5.97 -1.53 -5.45
CA VAL A 86 -6.85 -0.86 -4.47
C VAL A 86 -8.10 -1.69 -4.20
N SER A 87 -8.80 -2.13 -5.25
CA SER A 87 -10.01 -2.94 -5.12
C SER A 87 -9.77 -4.28 -4.40
N LEU A 88 -8.63 -4.93 -4.66
CA LEU A 88 -8.25 -6.15 -3.95
C LEU A 88 -7.92 -5.86 -2.47
N CYS A 89 -7.18 -4.80 -2.16
CA CYS A 89 -6.93 -4.41 -0.77
C CYS A 89 -8.23 -4.12 0.00
N GLU A 90 -9.17 -3.39 -0.62
CA GLU A 90 -10.50 -3.12 -0.04
C GLU A 90 -11.24 -4.41 0.27
N LYS A 91 -11.36 -5.30 -0.71
CA LYS A 91 -12.06 -6.57 -0.56
C LYS A 91 -11.47 -7.42 0.58
N GLU A 92 -10.16 -7.64 0.55
CA GLU A 92 -9.49 -8.54 1.51
C GLU A 92 -9.48 -7.95 2.93
N LEU A 93 -9.29 -6.63 3.07
CA LEU A 93 -9.29 -5.99 4.38
C LEU A 93 -10.68 -5.96 5.00
N VAL A 94 -11.73 -5.70 4.21
CA VAL A 94 -13.13 -5.75 4.68
C VAL A 94 -13.50 -7.16 5.11
N ALA A 95 -13.10 -8.18 4.33
CA ALA A 95 -13.33 -9.58 4.70
C ALA A 95 -12.63 -9.97 6.02
N ALA A 96 -11.39 -9.51 6.21
CA ALA A 96 -10.66 -9.72 7.46
C ALA A 96 -11.32 -9.01 8.65
N ALA A 97 -11.76 -7.76 8.46
CA ALA A 97 -12.44 -6.99 9.50
C ALA A 97 -13.79 -7.59 9.91
N ALA A 98 -14.58 -8.11 8.95
CA ALA A 98 -15.85 -8.79 9.23
C ALA A 98 -15.67 -10.07 10.04
N SER A 99 -14.50 -10.70 9.94
CA SER A 99 -14.15 -11.89 10.71
C SER A 99 -13.56 -11.57 12.10
N ALA A 100 -13.21 -10.31 12.34
CA ALA A 100 -12.66 -9.87 13.61
C ALA A 100 -13.78 -9.58 14.63
N THR A 101 -13.63 -10.04 15.86
CA THR A 101 -14.61 -9.83 16.94
C THR A 101 -14.74 -8.35 17.35
N SER A 102 -13.79 -7.51 16.98
CA SER A 102 -13.82 -6.08 17.28
C SER A 102 -14.66 -5.32 16.26
N GLY A 103 -15.72 -4.64 16.70
CA GLY A 103 -16.53 -3.72 15.87
C GLY A 103 -15.81 -2.43 15.45
N ALA A 104 -14.49 -2.48 15.24
CA ALA A 104 -13.70 -1.35 14.79
C ALA A 104 -13.95 -1.11 13.29
N GLU A 105 -14.28 0.14 12.94
CA GLU A 105 -14.46 0.53 11.55
C GLU A 105 -13.10 0.61 10.84
N VAL A 106 -12.91 -0.27 9.86
CA VAL A 106 -11.71 -0.30 9.03
C VAL A 106 -12.00 0.43 7.71
N THR A 107 -11.14 1.38 7.35
CA THR A 107 -11.28 2.15 6.10
C THR A 107 -10.09 1.92 5.19
N VAL A 108 -10.35 1.81 3.89
CA VAL A 108 -9.31 1.94 2.86
C VAL A 108 -9.51 3.28 2.17
N LYS A 109 -8.49 4.12 2.19
CA LYS A 109 -8.42 5.35 1.41
C LYS A 109 -7.29 5.23 0.42
N HIS A 110 -7.42 5.91 -0.71
CA HIS A 110 -6.41 5.85 -1.75
C HIS A 110 -6.27 7.20 -2.45
N GLY A 111 -5.06 7.47 -2.95
CA GLY A 111 -4.79 8.65 -3.75
C GLY A 111 -5.46 8.59 -5.13
N THR A 112 -5.73 9.75 -5.71
CA THR A 112 -6.13 9.80 -7.12
C THR A 112 -4.88 9.60 -7.99
N TYR A 113 -4.86 8.54 -8.79
CA TYR A 113 -3.73 8.24 -9.67
C TYR A 113 -3.48 9.37 -10.67
N GLY A 114 -2.21 9.75 -10.85
CA GLY A 114 -1.81 10.84 -11.73
C GLY A 114 -1.89 12.25 -11.12
N ASN A 115 -2.51 12.41 -9.95
CA ASN A 115 -2.54 13.69 -9.24
C ASN A 115 -1.30 13.88 -8.35
N ARG A 116 -1.08 15.12 -7.91
CA ARG A 116 -0.12 15.41 -6.84
C ARG A 116 -0.64 14.83 -5.51
N GLN A 117 0.17 13.99 -4.88
CA GLN A 117 -0.16 13.36 -3.61
C GLN A 117 0.24 14.30 -2.45
N VAL A 118 -0.60 15.31 -2.18
CA VAL A 118 -0.41 16.18 -1.00
C VAL A 118 -0.78 15.37 0.24
N LEU A 119 0.16 15.24 1.18
CA LEU A 119 0.03 14.30 2.29
C LEU A 119 0.55 14.91 3.60
N GLN A 120 -0.20 14.67 4.68
CA GLN A 120 0.21 14.90 6.06
C GLN A 120 0.18 13.57 6.80
N LEU A 121 1.27 13.24 7.49
CA LEU A 121 1.39 12.03 8.30
C LEU A 121 1.77 12.39 9.73
N ASP A 122 1.12 11.74 10.67
CA ASP A 122 1.48 11.73 12.08
C ASP A 122 1.75 10.28 12.49
N THR A 123 2.95 10.00 13.02
CA THR A 123 3.44 8.64 13.25
C THR A 123 4.15 8.54 14.59
N ASN A 124 3.88 7.47 15.34
CA ASN A 124 4.66 7.09 16.52
C ASN A 124 5.88 6.22 16.12
N GLY A 125 6.69 6.72 15.20
CA GLY A 125 7.75 5.94 14.53
C GLY A 125 7.21 5.28 13.25
N PRO A 126 7.62 5.73 12.05
CA PRO A 126 7.01 5.27 10.80
C PRO A 126 7.33 3.82 10.43
N TYR A 127 8.35 3.24 11.06
CA TYR A 127 8.81 1.85 10.87
C TYR A 127 8.80 1.43 9.38
N THR A 128 9.41 2.26 8.53
CA THR A 128 9.34 2.15 7.07
C THR A 128 10.04 0.90 6.54
N HIS A 129 9.36 0.16 5.65
CA HIS A 129 9.91 -1.01 4.97
C HIS A 129 9.77 -0.85 3.46
N LEU A 130 10.69 -1.47 2.71
CA LEU A 130 10.68 -1.54 1.25
C LEU A 130 10.59 -3.02 0.84
N MET A 131 9.74 -3.32 -0.15
CA MET A 131 9.57 -4.66 -0.69
C MET A 131 9.39 -4.60 -2.20
N ASP A 132 10.02 -5.56 -2.89
CA ASP A 132 9.91 -5.77 -4.33
C ASP A 132 9.16 -7.09 -4.59
N PHE A 133 8.43 -7.16 -5.69
CA PHE A 133 7.58 -8.29 -6.09
C PHE A 133 7.85 -8.71 -7.53
#